data_AF-A0A537TEU9-F1
#
_entry.id   AF-A0A537TEU9-F1
#
_cell.length_a   1.000
_cell.length_b   1.000
_cell.length_c   1.000
_cell.angle_alpha   90.00
_cell.angle_beta   90.00
_cell.angle_gamma   90.00
#
_symmetry.space_group_name_H-M   'P 1'
#
loop_
_entity.id
_entity.type
_entity.pdbx_description
1 polymer ?
#
loop_
_entity_poly.entity_id
_entity_poly.type
_entity_poly.pdbx_seq_one_letter_code
_entity_poly.pdbx_strand_id
1 'polypeptide(L)'
;MEAIMWGARPGRKAADCADEVNLSRGAKSRTSGRNLRSTGTKARTHVDRLRASNTDLEDQLKASRRELAEAREHLAEALEQQTATSEVLQVISSFPGDLEPVFQSMLENATRICDAQFGNLYLCEGDAFRIVAMHGAAPAYAEARKHNPLVRPPADSALGRVAITKQPAHIADIKTTRSYIERDPFLVLG
;
A
#
# COMPACT_ATOMS: atom_id res chain seq x y z
N MET A 1 -9.82 -2.79 -27.25
CA MET A 1 -9.00 -2.15 -28.29
C MET A 1 -7.55 -2.26 -27.84
N GLU A 2 -6.82 -3.07 -28.60
CA GLU A 2 -5.36 -3.32 -28.69
C GLU A 2 -4.50 -3.44 -27.42
N ALA A 3 -4.09 -4.69 -27.18
CA ALA A 3 -2.86 -5.07 -26.49
C ALA A 3 -1.76 -5.34 -27.53
N ILE A 4 -0.56 -4.78 -27.33
CA ILE A 4 0.59 -4.95 -28.22
C ILE A 4 1.36 -6.20 -27.79
N MET A 5 1.35 -7.21 -28.65
CA MET A 5 2.10 -8.46 -28.54
C MET A 5 3.46 -8.34 -29.26
N TRP A 6 4.56 -8.59 -28.55
CA TRP A 6 5.86 -8.88 -29.15
C TRP A 6 5.99 -10.39 -29.41
N GLY A 7 6.33 -10.77 -30.64
CA GLY A 7 6.58 -12.16 -31.00
C GLY A 7 7.57 -12.26 -32.16
N ALA A 8 8.78 -12.72 -31.85
CA ALA A 8 9.82 -13.04 -32.82
C ALA A 8 9.58 -14.42 -33.47
N ARG A 9 9.96 -14.58 -34.75
CA ARG A 9 10.27 -15.87 -35.37
C ARG A 9 11.44 -15.76 -36.37
N PRO A 10 12.37 -16.74 -36.41
CA PRO A 10 13.49 -16.76 -37.35
C PRO A 10 13.20 -17.62 -38.60
N GLY A 11 13.84 -17.26 -39.72
CA GLY A 11 13.78 -17.95 -41.01
C GLY A 11 15.10 -18.63 -41.39
N ARG A 12 14.97 -19.84 -41.92
CA ARG A 12 15.97 -20.86 -42.31
C ARG A 12 16.96 -20.45 -43.42
N LYS A 13 18.12 -21.13 -43.46
CA LYS A 13 18.79 -21.59 -44.70
C LYS A 13 19.44 -22.97 -44.53
N ALA A 14 19.54 -23.67 -45.64
CA ALA A 14 19.81 -25.09 -45.83
C ALA A 14 21.26 -25.39 -46.27
N ALA A 15 21.71 -26.64 -46.10
CA ALA A 15 22.61 -27.42 -46.97
C ALA A 15 22.77 -28.81 -46.30
N ASP A 16 22.23 -29.89 -46.88
CA ASP A 16 22.80 -30.78 -47.90
C ASP A 16 23.71 -31.86 -47.27
N CYS A 17 23.26 -33.11 -47.30
CA CYS A 17 23.97 -34.29 -46.79
C CYS A 17 24.00 -35.36 -47.90
N ALA A 18 25.22 -35.78 -48.27
CA ALA A 18 25.47 -37.00 -49.02
C ALA A 18 26.13 -38.05 -48.10
N ASP A 19 25.71 -39.30 -48.29
CA ASP A 19 26.21 -40.52 -47.68
C ASP A 19 27.70 -40.78 -47.96
N GLU A 20 28.40 -41.38 -47.00
CA GLU A 20 29.24 -42.55 -47.29
C GLU A 20 29.59 -43.34 -46.01
N VAL A 21 29.50 -44.66 -46.14
CA VAL A 21 29.79 -45.68 -45.11
C VAL A 21 31.17 -46.26 -45.40
N ASN A 22 32.04 -46.42 -44.39
CA ASN A 22 33.05 -47.49 -44.48
C ASN A 22 33.53 -48.03 -43.12
N LEU A 23 33.56 -49.35 -43.02
CA LEU A 23 34.03 -50.17 -41.89
C LEU A 23 35.54 -50.43 -41.96
N SER A 24 36.21 -50.60 -40.82
CA SER A 24 37.24 -51.66 -40.67
C SER A 24 37.56 -52.00 -39.20
N ARG A 25 37.98 -53.26 -39.01
CA ARG A 25 38.15 -54.05 -37.77
C ARG A 25 39.61 -54.11 -37.28
N GLY A 26 39.81 -54.47 -36.00
CA GLY A 26 41.01 -55.17 -35.46
C GLY A 26 41.13 -54.98 -33.92
N ALA A 27 40.98 -55.97 -33.03
CA ALA A 27 41.75 -57.16 -32.67
C ALA A 27 42.47 -57.01 -31.30
N LYS A 28 42.47 -58.09 -30.48
CA LYS A 28 42.60 -58.16 -29.00
C LYS A 28 44.05 -58.27 -28.48
N SER A 29 44.28 -57.95 -27.20
CA SER A 29 45.15 -58.76 -26.33
C SER A 29 44.76 -58.66 -24.83
N ARG A 30 45.00 -59.74 -24.08
CA ARG A 30 44.81 -59.87 -22.62
C ARG A 30 46.16 -60.21 -21.98
N THR A 31 46.49 -59.61 -20.83
CA THR A 31 47.49 -60.12 -19.90
C THR A 31 46.96 -60.05 -18.46
N SER A 32 47.17 -61.15 -17.73
CA SER A 32 46.71 -61.41 -16.37
C SER A 32 47.87 -61.22 -15.39
N GLY A 33 47.68 -60.42 -14.35
CA GLY A 33 48.61 -60.25 -13.23
C GLY A 33 47.86 -60.31 -11.89
N ARG A 34 48.30 -61.20 -11.01
CA ARG A 34 47.78 -61.43 -9.66
C ARG A 34 48.36 -60.38 -8.71
N ASN A 35 47.54 -59.50 -8.13
CA ASN A 35 48.01 -58.41 -7.25
C ASN A 35 47.99 -58.78 -5.76
N LEU A 36 49.09 -58.46 -5.07
CA LEU A 36 49.21 -58.45 -3.61
C LEU A 36 48.15 -57.50 -3.01
N ARG A 37 47.44 -57.97 -1.97
CA ARG A 37 46.44 -57.17 -1.26
C ARG A 37 47.12 -55.98 -0.57
N SER A 38 46.90 -54.76 -1.08
CA SER A 38 47.40 -53.52 -0.51
C SER A 38 46.52 -53.05 0.67
N THR A 39 47.06 -53.19 1.88
CA THR A 39 46.51 -52.57 3.10
C THR A 39 46.53 -51.04 3.03
N GLY A 40 47.50 -50.45 2.32
CA GLY A 40 47.59 -49.00 2.08
C GLY A 40 46.46 -48.43 1.24
N THR A 41 45.89 -49.19 0.29
CA THR A 41 44.76 -48.71 -0.52
C THR A 41 43.48 -48.62 0.32
N LYS A 42 43.26 -49.55 1.25
CA LYS A 42 42.09 -49.53 2.15
C LYS A 42 42.14 -48.37 3.15
N ALA A 43 43.29 -48.12 3.77
CA ALA A 43 43.49 -47.00 4.67
C ALA A 43 43.33 -45.65 3.95
N ARG A 44 43.88 -45.54 2.73
CA ARG A 44 43.75 -44.34 1.88
C ARG A 44 42.30 -44.08 1.48
N THR A 45 41.54 -45.11 1.07
CA THR A 45 40.10 -44.98 0.77
C THR A 45 39.25 -44.58 1.98
N HIS A 46 39.66 -44.96 3.20
CA HIS A 46 38.94 -44.58 4.41
C HIS A 46 39.18 -43.10 4.76
N VAL A 47 40.42 -42.63 4.67
CA VAL A 47 40.78 -41.21 4.87
C VAL A 47 40.13 -40.32 3.81
N ASP A 48 40.11 -40.75 2.55
CA ASP A 48 39.47 -40.00 1.46
C ASP A 48 37.94 -39.90 1.67
N ARG A 49 37.31 -40.96 2.19
CA ARG A 49 35.87 -40.95 2.55
C ARG A 49 35.58 -40.03 3.73
N LEU A 50 36.42 -40.04 4.76
CA LEU A 50 36.28 -39.15 5.92
C LEU A 50 36.52 -37.68 5.53
N ARG A 51 37.46 -37.41 4.62
CA ARG A 51 37.64 -36.06 4.05
C ARG A 51 36.42 -35.62 3.24
N ALA A 52 35.90 -36.49 2.39
CA ALA A 52 34.68 -36.21 1.62
C ALA A 52 33.47 -35.96 2.54
N SER A 53 33.33 -36.74 3.62
CA SER A 53 32.27 -36.54 4.62
C SER A 53 32.45 -35.25 5.43
N ASN A 54 33.70 -34.88 5.76
CA ASN A 54 33.97 -33.60 6.42
C ASN A 54 33.71 -32.41 5.49
N THR A 55 34.06 -32.49 4.21
CA THR A 55 33.75 -31.43 3.25
C THR A 55 32.24 -31.30 3.03
N ASP A 56 31.51 -32.41 2.95
CA ASP A 56 30.04 -32.42 2.87
C ASP A 56 29.40 -31.80 4.12
N LEU A 57 29.86 -32.17 5.32
CA LEU A 57 29.41 -31.56 6.58
C LEU A 57 29.74 -30.06 6.66
N GLU A 58 30.93 -29.64 6.22
CA GLU A 58 31.31 -28.23 6.16
C GLU A 58 30.43 -27.44 5.19
N ASP A 59 30.07 -28.04 4.06
CA ASP A 59 29.22 -27.41 3.06
C ASP A 59 27.75 -27.36 3.53
N GLN A 60 27.26 -28.40 4.20
CA GLN A 60 25.96 -28.39 4.89
C GLN A 60 25.91 -27.32 5.99
N LEU A 61 26.97 -27.20 6.82
CA LEU A 61 27.05 -26.16 7.85
C LEU A 61 27.07 -24.75 7.25
N LYS A 62 27.74 -24.55 6.11
CA LYS A 62 27.71 -23.26 5.39
C LYS A 62 26.33 -22.98 4.82
N ALA A 63 25.67 -23.99 4.23
CA ALA A 63 24.31 -23.87 3.71
C ALA A 63 23.31 -23.51 4.83
N SER A 64 23.27 -24.26 5.93
CA SER A 64 22.37 -23.96 7.05
C SER A 64 22.68 -22.61 7.71
N ARG A 65 23.95 -22.16 7.73
CA ARG A 65 24.30 -20.82 8.21
C ARG A 65 23.75 -19.71 7.31
N ARG A 66 23.75 -19.91 5.99
CA ARG A 66 23.16 -18.97 5.03
C ARG A 66 21.65 -18.91 5.19
N GLU A 67 21.00 -20.07 5.26
CA GLU A 67 19.55 -20.15 5.51
C GLU A 67 19.14 -19.45 6.82
N LEU A 68 19.91 -19.64 7.90
CA LEU A 68 19.66 -18.94 9.17
C LEU A 68 19.90 -17.43 9.08
N ALA A 69 20.86 -16.97 8.27
CA ALA A 69 21.12 -15.56 8.06
C ALA A 69 19.97 -14.91 7.27
N GLU A 70 19.54 -15.55 6.19
CA GLU A 70 18.40 -15.13 5.36
C GLU A 70 17.10 -15.11 6.17
N ALA A 71 16.82 -16.15 6.95
CA ALA A 71 15.65 -16.20 7.81
C ALA A 71 15.66 -15.12 8.90
N ARG A 72 16.85 -14.78 9.44
CA ARG A 72 16.99 -13.68 10.42
C ARG A 72 16.78 -12.31 9.79
N GLU A 73 17.27 -12.10 8.57
CA GLU A 73 17.06 -10.87 7.82
C GLU A 73 15.56 -10.68 7.51
N HIS A 74 14.89 -11.71 7.00
CA HIS A 74 13.44 -11.67 6.76
C HIS A 74 12.63 -11.45 8.05
N LEU A 75 13.03 -12.06 9.17
CA LEU A 75 12.36 -11.83 10.46
C LEU A 75 12.58 -10.39 10.95
N ALA A 76 13.80 -9.85 10.80
CA ALA A 76 14.11 -8.47 11.18
C ALA A 76 13.30 -7.48 10.34
N GLU A 77 13.23 -7.69 9.02
CA GLU A 77 12.42 -6.88 8.10
C GLU A 77 10.93 -6.96 8.47
N ALA A 78 10.40 -8.16 8.74
CA ALA A 78 9.01 -8.33 9.15
C ALA A 78 8.70 -7.64 10.48
N LEU A 79 9.62 -7.68 11.45
CA LEU A 79 9.49 -6.98 12.72
C LEU A 79 9.56 -5.47 12.55
N GLU A 80 10.44 -4.96 11.67
CA GLU A 80 10.53 -3.54 11.33
C GLU A 80 9.24 -3.06 10.66
N GLN A 81 8.71 -3.82 9.69
CA GLN A 81 7.42 -3.53 9.06
C GLN A 81 6.26 -3.56 10.07
N GLN A 82 6.24 -4.54 10.99
CA GLN A 82 5.21 -4.63 12.02
C GLN A 82 5.31 -3.45 12.99
N THR A 83 6.52 -3.02 13.35
CA THR A 83 6.76 -1.86 14.23
C THR A 83 6.34 -0.57 13.53
N ALA A 84 6.78 -0.34 12.29
CA ALA A 84 6.38 0.82 11.50
C ALA A 84 4.85 0.87 11.29
N THR A 85 4.22 -0.28 11.03
CA THR A 85 2.75 -0.38 10.93
C THR A 85 2.07 -0.06 12.26
N SER A 86 2.61 -0.57 13.37
CA SER A 86 2.10 -0.27 14.71
C SER A 86 2.26 1.21 15.06
N GLU A 87 3.36 1.86 14.65
CA GLU A 87 3.57 3.29 14.83
C GLU A 87 2.59 4.12 13.99
N VAL A 88 2.31 3.72 12.74
CA VAL A 88 1.28 4.36 11.91
C VAL A 88 -0.12 4.18 12.50
N LEU A 89 -0.48 2.97 12.94
CA LEU A 89 -1.75 2.71 13.63
C LEU A 89 -1.83 3.46 14.95
N GLN A 90 -0.71 3.61 15.66
CA GLN A 90 -0.61 4.44 16.84
C GLN A 90 -0.84 5.91 16.47
N VAL A 91 -0.22 6.49 15.45
CA VAL A 91 -0.47 7.88 15.00
C VAL A 91 -1.95 8.10 14.60
N ILE A 92 -2.57 7.15 13.90
CA ILE A 92 -3.98 7.22 13.51
C ILE A 92 -4.90 7.18 14.75
N SER A 93 -4.61 6.28 15.69
CA SER A 93 -5.40 6.10 16.93
C SER A 93 -5.08 7.14 18.00
N SER A 94 -3.87 7.69 17.96
CA SER A 94 -3.32 8.76 18.79
C SER A 94 -3.36 10.09 18.05
N PHE A 95 -4.36 10.30 17.19
CA PHE A 95 -4.71 11.63 16.69
C PHE A 95 -5.82 12.25 17.56
N PRO A 96 -5.51 12.81 18.74
CA PRO A 96 -6.27 13.87 19.36
C PRO A 96 -5.76 15.26 18.87
N GLY A 97 -5.14 15.31 17.69
CA GLY A 97 -4.52 16.51 17.14
C GLY A 97 -5.58 17.37 16.46
N ASP A 98 -5.86 18.52 17.07
CA ASP A 98 -6.88 19.48 16.67
C ASP A 98 -6.99 19.63 15.14
N LEU A 99 -8.11 19.17 14.56
CA LEU A 99 -8.40 19.35 13.13
C LEU A 99 -8.89 20.77 12.83
N GLU A 100 -9.19 21.56 13.86
CA GLU A 100 -9.69 22.93 13.72
C GLU A 100 -8.75 23.83 12.90
N PRO A 101 -7.41 23.83 13.05
CA PRO A 101 -6.51 24.62 12.21
C PRO A 101 -6.56 24.21 10.72
N VAL A 102 -6.77 22.93 10.44
CA VAL A 102 -6.89 22.42 9.07
C VAL A 102 -8.22 22.88 8.46
N PHE A 103 -9.32 22.70 9.18
CA PHE A 103 -10.64 23.14 8.76
C PHE A 103 -10.71 24.66 8.55
N GLN A 104 -10.08 25.42 9.45
CA GLN A 104 -9.99 26.86 9.35
C GLN A 104 -9.23 27.28 8.08
N SER A 105 -8.06 26.68 7.83
CA SER A 105 -7.27 26.95 6.62
C SER A 105 -8.01 26.59 5.32
N MET A 106 -8.76 25.48 5.32
CA MET A 106 -9.59 25.09 4.17
C MET A 106 -10.72 26.08 3.93
N LEU A 107 -11.43 26.49 4.99
CA LEU A 107 -12.56 27.39 4.91
C LEU A 107 -12.14 28.81 4.48
N GLU A 108 -11.00 29.30 4.98
CA GLU A 108 -10.38 30.56 4.57
C GLU A 108 -10.10 30.58 3.07
N ASN A 109 -9.48 29.51 2.55
CA ASN A 109 -9.20 29.40 1.13
C ASN A 109 -10.47 29.28 0.28
N ALA A 110 -11.45 28.49 0.72
CA ALA A 110 -12.73 28.36 0.01
C ALA A 110 -13.48 29.70 -0.05
N THR A 111 -13.52 30.44 1.06
CA THR A 111 -14.15 31.77 1.13
C THR A 111 -13.46 32.75 0.17
N ARG A 112 -12.12 32.74 0.13
CA ARG A 112 -11.33 33.58 -0.79
C ARG A 112 -11.54 33.23 -2.26
N ILE A 113 -11.59 31.95 -2.63
CA ILE A 113 -11.78 31.51 -4.02
C ILE A 113 -13.20 31.85 -4.52
N CYS A 114 -14.19 31.71 -3.63
CA CYS A 114 -15.59 32.00 -3.95
C CYS A 114 -15.94 33.50 -3.84
N ASP A 115 -15.00 34.36 -3.44
CA ASP A 115 -15.23 35.78 -3.13
C ASP A 115 -16.44 35.98 -2.17
N ALA A 116 -16.54 35.10 -1.18
CA ALA A 116 -17.66 35.07 -0.24
C ALA A 116 -17.38 35.99 0.97
N GLN A 117 -18.44 36.59 1.53
CA GLN A 117 -18.32 37.45 2.72
C GLN A 117 -17.95 36.67 3.98
N PHE A 118 -18.47 35.43 4.10
CA PHE A 118 -18.19 34.53 5.21
C PHE A 118 -18.44 33.08 4.78
N GLY A 119 -17.96 32.14 5.60
CA GLY A 119 -18.16 30.70 5.41
C GLY A 119 -18.30 29.97 6.74
N ASN A 120 -18.96 28.80 6.68
CA ASN A 120 -19.08 27.86 7.79
C ASN A 120 -18.74 26.46 7.29
N LEU A 121 -18.04 25.67 8.11
CA LEU A 121 -17.78 24.26 7.84
C LEU A 121 -18.49 23.40 8.88
N TYR A 122 -19.18 22.35 8.41
CA TYR A 122 -19.96 21.44 9.26
C TYR A 122 -19.52 19.99 9.04
N LEU A 123 -19.45 19.22 10.14
CA LEU A 123 -19.38 17.76 10.11
C LEU A 123 -20.79 17.18 10.27
N CYS A 124 -21.12 16.19 9.46
CA CYS A 124 -22.36 15.45 9.59
C CYS A 124 -22.22 14.40 10.69
N GLU A 125 -23.08 14.46 11.70
CA GLU A 125 -23.14 13.55 12.85
C GLU A 125 -24.56 12.98 12.94
N GLY A 126 -24.80 11.86 12.24
CA GLY A 126 -26.13 11.26 12.14
C GLY A 126 -27.12 12.18 11.44
N ASP A 127 -28.15 12.63 12.16
CA ASP A 127 -29.19 13.54 11.67
C ASP A 127 -28.87 15.02 11.90
N ALA A 128 -27.73 15.30 12.54
CA ALA A 128 -27.34 16.65 12.94
C ALA A 128 -25.98 17.03 12.32
N PHE A 129 -25.67 18.31 12.42
CA PHE A 129 -24.46 18.91 11.87
C PHE A 129 -23.73 19.66 12.96
N ARG A 130 -22.46 19.32 13.20
CA ARG A 130 -21.61 20.06 14.14
C ARG A 130 -20.80 21.08 13.37
N ILE A 131 -20.85 22.35 13.78
CA ILE A 131 -19.96 23.36 13.23
C ILE A 131 -18.54 23.14 13.74
N VAL A 132 -17.56 23.15 12.83
CA VAL A 132 -16.14 22.87 13.14
C VAL A 132 -15.16 23.94 12.68
N ALA A 133 -15.62 24.91 11.88
CA ALA A 133 -14.88 26.12 11.55
C ALA A 133 -15.84 27.22 11.09
N MET A 134 -15.47 28.48 11.34
CA MET A 134 -16.17 29.68 10.88
C MET A 134 -15.15 30.71 10.40
N HIS A 135 -15.45 31.38 9.30
CA HIS A 135 -14.59 32.46 8.78
C HIS A 135 -15.45 33.64 8.32
N GLY A 136 -15.11 34.85 8.76
CA GLY A 136 -15.81 36.09 8.37
C GLY A 136 -17.22 36.27 8.94
N ALA A 137 -17.71 35.36 9.78
CA ALA A 137 -19.07 35.43 10.32
C ALA A 137 -19.23 36.57 11.34
N ALA A 138 -20.43 37.14 11.43
CA ALA A 138 -20.74 38.19 12.41
C ALA A 138 -20.54 37.69 13.85
N PRO A 139 -20.01 38.50 14.79
CA PRO A 139 -19.69 38.05 16.14
C PRO A 139 -20.88 37.42 16.88
N ALA A 140 -22.08 38.02 16.77
CA ALA A 140 -23.28 37.48 17.41
C ALA A 140 -23.65 36.08 16.88
N TYR A 141 -23.52 35.87 15.57
CA TYR A 141 -23.73 34.56 14.95
C TYR A 141 -22.68 33.55 15.42
N ALA A 142 -21.41 33.94 15.40
CA ALA A 142 -20.30 33.08 15.79
C ALA A 142 -20.43 32.62 17.25
N GLU A 143 -20.76 33.54 18.16
CA GLU A 143 -20.98 33.20 19.56
C GLU A 143 -22.19 32.28 19.75
N ALA A 144 -23.31 32.54 19.07
CA ALA A 144 -24.48 31.68 19.16
C ALA A 144 -24.20 30.24 18.67
N ARG A 145 -23.35 30.09 17.63
CA ARG A 145 -22.91 28.78 17.12
C ARG A 145 -21.89 28.09 18.02
N LYS A 146 -21.04 28.82 18.75
CA LYS A 146 -20.16 28.22 19.77
C LYS A 146 -20.96 27.63 20.93
N HIS A 147 -22.02 28.33 21.38
CA HIS A 147 -22.87 27.88 22.48
C HIS A 147 -23.78 26.70 22.08
N ASN A 148 -24.21 26.65 20.82
CA ASN A 148 -25.01 25.54 20.29
C ASN A 148 -24.39 24.99 18.98
N PRO A 149 -23.34 24.17 19.09
CA PRO A 149 -22.53 23.75 17.95
C PRO A 149 -23.22 22.70 17.07
N LEU A 150 -24.19 21.95 17.62
CA LEU A 150 -24.89 20.88 16.93
C LEU A 150 -26.27 21.36 16.46
N VAL A 151 -26.51 21.31 15.15
CA VAL A 151 -27.67 21.93 14.51
C VAL A 151 -28.38 20.95 13.58
N ARG A 152 -29.70 21.09 13.48
CA ARG A 152 -30.54 20.33 12.54
C ARG A 152 -31.13 21.30 11.52
N PRO A 153 -30.51 21.42 10.34
CA PRO A 153 -30.95 22.39 9.34
C PRO A 153 -32.30 21.95 8.75
N PRO A 154 -33.23 22.89 8.47
CA PRO A 154 -34.45 22.56 7.76
C PRO A 154 -34.14 22.09 6.33
N ALA A 155 -35.00 21.24 5.78
CA ALA A 155 -34.77 20.57 4.49
C ALA A 155 -34.62 21.52 3.30
N ASP A 156 -35.21 22.72 3.36
CA ASP A 156 -35.16 23.75 2.32
C ASP A 156 -33.96 24.72 2.46
N SER A 157 -33.21 24.66 3.58
CA SER A 157 -31.96 25.40 3.73
C SER A 157 -30.86 24.86 2.82
N ALA A 158 -29.81 25.65 2.57
CA ALA A 158 -28.68 25.19 1.75
C ALA A 158 -28.05 23.90 2.30
N LEU A 159 -27.80 23.85 3.62
CA LEU A 159 -27.22 22.68 4.28
C LEU A 159 -28.16 21.47 4.24
N GLY A 160 -29.46 21.67 4.49
CA GLY A 160 -30.46 20.60 4.40
C GLY A 160 -30.59 20.02 2.98
N ARG A 161 -30.59 20.88 1.96
CA ARG A 161 -30.63 20.45 0.55
C ARG A 161 -29.40 19.66 0.16
N VAL A 162 -28.20 20.10 0.55
CA VAL A 162 -26.95 19.35 0.31
C VAL A 162 -26.99 18.00 1.04
N ALA A 163 -27.48 17.98 2.29
CA ALA A 163 -27.58 16.76 3.08
C ALA A 163 -28.48 15.70 2.43
N ILE A 164 -29.62 16.12 1.88
CA ILE A 164 -30.61 15.24 1.24
C ILE A 164 -30.15 14.80 -0.15
N THR A 165 -29.72 15.76 -0.98
CA THR A 165 -29.43 15.50 -2.41
C THR A 165 -28.03 14.99 -2.67
N LYS A 166 -27.10 15.20 -1.73
CA LYS A 166 -25.65 14.96 -1.90
C LYS A 166 -25.06 15.72 -3.10
N GLN A 167 -25.69 16.84 -3.48
CA GLN A 167 -25.27 17.71 -4.57
C GLN A 167 -25.09 19.15 -4.07
N PRO A 168 -24.27 19.98 -4.75
CA PRO A 168 -24.20 21.40 -4.46
C PRO A 168 -25.58 22.06 -4.54
N ALA A 169 -25.91 22.89 -3.55
CA ALA A 169 -27.15 23.66 -3.52
C ALA A 169 -26.85 25.15 -3.55
N HIS A 170 -27.43 25.85 -4.52
CA HIS A 170 -27.42 27.31 -4.60
C HIS A 170 -28.81 27.85 -4.27
N ILE A 171 -28.87 28.89 -3.44
CA ILE A 171 -30.10 29.61 -3.08
C ILE A 171 -29.83 31.09 -3.35
N ALA A 172 -30.51 31.64 -4.37
CA ALA A 172 -30.26 33.02 -4.80
C ALA A 172 -30.65 34.06 -3.73
N ASP A 173 -31.76 33.81 -3.02
CA ASP A 173 -32.17 34.63 -1.89
C ASP A 173 -32.76 33.74 -0.79
N ILE A 174 -32.05 33.64 0.33
CA ILE A 174 -32.47 32.85 1.49
C ILE A 174 -33.76 33.37 2.10
N LYS A 175 -34.11 34.65 1.90
CA LYS A 175 -35.34 35.24 2.44
C LYS A 175 -36.61 34.71 1.79
N THR A 176 -36.46 34.07 0.63
CA THR A 176 -37.57 33.46 -0.12
C THR A 176 -37.87 32.03 0.33
N THR A 177 -37.00 31.40 1.10
CA THR A 177 -37.23 30.03 1.59
C THR A 177 -38.32 30.02 2.65
N ARG A 178 -39.06 28.90 2.74
CA ARG A 178 -40.19 28.78 3.67
C ARG A 178 -39.70 28.88 5.11
N SER A 179 -38.63 28.18 5.44
CA SER A 179 -38.07 28.21 6.79
C SER A 179 -37.54 29.58 7.20
N TYR A 180 -37.08 30.43 6.27
CA TYR A 180 -36.71 31.81 6.63
C TYR A 180 -37.96 32.64 6.98
N ILE A 181 -39.02 32.53 6.17
CA ILE A 181 -40.29 33.23 6.39
C ILE A 181 -40.93 32.82 7.71
N GLU A 182 -40.87 31.54 8.05
CA GLU A 182 -41.34 30.98 9.33
C GLU A 182 -40.39 31.27 10.50
N ARG A 183 -39.27 31.95 10.24
CA ARG A 183 -38.26 32.35 11.21
C ARG A 183 -37.65 31.16 11.96
N ASP A 184 -37.34 30.10 11.22
CA ASP A 184 -36.60 28.96 11.76
C ASP A 184 -35.30 29.45 12.42
N PRO A 185 -35.05 29.10 13.70
CA PRO A 185 -33.89 29.60 14.43
C PRO A 185 -32.57 29.34 13.72
N PHE A 186 -32.44 28.26 12.96
CA PHE A 186 -31.22 27.97 12.21
C PHE A 186 -30.91 29.04 11.15
N LEU A 187 -31.94 29.64 10.54
CA LEU A 187 -31.81 30.58 9.42
C LEU A 187 -31.84 32.05 9.85
N VAL A 188 -32.48 32.36 10.98
CA VAL A 188 -32.61 33.74 11.48
C VAL A 188 -31.72 34.06 12.67
N LEU A 189 -30.89 33.11 13.12
CA LEU A 189 -29.80 33.41 14.05
C LEU A 189 -28.83 34.37 13.34
N GLY A 190 -28.75 35.63 13.79
CA GLY A 190 -27.88 36.65 13.20
C GLY A 190 -28.39 38.06 13.43
#